data_AF-A0A2R6MK70-F1
#
_entry.id   AF-A0A2R6MK70-F1
#
_cell.length_a   1.000
_cell.length_b   1.000
_cell.length_c   1.000
_cell.angle_alpha   90.00
_cell.angle_beta   90.00
_cell.angle_gamma   90.00
#
_symmetry.space_group_name_H-M   'P 1'
#
loop_
_entity.id
_entity.type
_entity.pdbx_description
1 polymer ?
#
loop_
_entity_poly.entity_id
_entity_poly.type
_entity_poly.pdbx_seq_one_letter_code
_entity_poly.pdbx_strand_id
1 'polypeptide(L)'
;TYVYRNFPYAYDWGKPAMQALEATDARSEPAFWELKTHYFATQGEFSGSNVLDRTREFLASGTDLDAAAVVADAEAKEFDAAVQRDIDAGENAGVVSTPTFYLFSGDEFLTEIRGAQSYTVFAEALGV
;
A
#
# COMPACT_ATOMS: atom_id res chain seq x y z
N THR A 1 -3.92 16.42 2.72
CA THR A 1 -3.12 15.43 1.95
C THR A 1 -3.35 14.06 2.54
N TYR A 2 -3.40 13.02 1.71
CA TYR A 2 -3.41 11.63 2.15
C TYR A 2 -2.01 11.03 1.92
N VAL A 3 -1.50 10.26 2.88
CA VAL A 3 -0.21 9.58 2.78
C VAL A 3 -0.44 8.10 3.07
N TYR A 4 -0.16 7.26 2.08
CA TYR A 4 -0.09 5.80 2.26
C TYR A 4 1.31 5.43 2.75
N ARG A 5 1.40 4.42 3.61
CA ARG A 5 2.68 3.86 4.06
C ARG A 5 2.66 2.34 4.00
N ASN A 6 3.73 1.78 3.45
CA ASN A 6 3.94 0.35 3.36
C ASN A 6 4.18 -0.29 4.73
N PHE A 7 3.50 -1.40 5.02
CA PHE A 7 3.68 -2.19 6.23
C PHE A 7 3.40 -3.69 5.98
N PRO A 8 4.39 -4.47 5.49
CA PRO A 8 4.19 -5.77 4.84
C PRO A 8 3.98 -6.96 5.81
N TYR A 9 3.67 -6.72 7.08
CA TYR A 9 3.71 -7.78 8.09
C TYR A 9 2.47 -8.70 8.13
N ALA A 10 1.42 -8.36 7.37
CA ALA A 10 0.19 -9.16 7.36
C ALA A 10 0.31 -10.47 6.57
N TYR A 11 1.12 -10.50 5.50
CA TYR A 11 1.22 -11.63 4.57
C TYR A 11 2.67 -11.85 4.12
N ASP A 12 3.03 -13.09 3.84
CA ASP A 12 4.35 -13.46 3.30
C ASP A 12 4.63 -12.80 1.94
N TRP A 13 3.58 -12.55 1.15
CA TRP A 13 3.62 -11.83 -0.12
C TRP A 13 3.58 -10.30 0.00
N GLY A 14 3.54 -9.74 1.21
CA GLY A 14 3.38 -8.30 1.43
C GLY A 14 4.52 -7.45 0.83
N LYS A 15 5.78 -7.86 1.05
CA LYS A 15 6.95 -7.14 0.52
C LYS A 15 6.97 -7.04 -1.02
N PRO A 16 6.87 -8.15 -1.78
CA PRO A 16 6.84 -8.06 -3.25
C PRO A 16 5.60 -7.31 -3.77
N ALA A 17 4.44 -7.43 -3.12
CA ALA A 17 3.27 -6.63 -3.49
C ALA A 17 3.50 -5.11 -3.31
N MET A 18 4.17 -4.71 -2.24
CA MET A 18 4.49 -3.30 -1.97
C MET A 18 5.50 -2.75 -2.97
N GLN A 19 6.53 -3.53 -3.33
CA GLN A 19 7.44 -3.16 -4.41
C GLN A 19 6.70 -2.91 -5.73
N ALA A 20 5.74 -3.77 -6.08
CA ALA A 20 4.94 -3.59 -7.28
C ALA A 20 3.97 -2.40 -7.18
N LEU A 21 3.42 -2.11 -6.00
CA LEU A 21 2.59 -0.93 -5.77
C LEU A 21 3.39 0.36 -5.96
N GLU A 22 4.58 0.47 -5.35
CA GLU A 22 5.46 1.63 -5.54
C GLU A 22 5.86 1.82 -7.01
N ALA A 23 6.23 0.72 -7.69
CA ALA A 23 6.54 0.74 -9.11
C ALA A 23 5.34 1.15 -9.99
N THR A 24 4.12 0.77 -9.59
CA THR A 24 2.88 1.18 -10.28
C THR A 24 2.58 2.65 -10.02
N ASP A 25 2.68 3.12 -8.78
CA ASP A 25 2.42 4.51 -8.40
C ASP A 25 3.37 5.48 -9.12
N ALA A 26 4.66 5.14 -9.19
CA ALA A 26 5.66 5.90 -9.92
C ALA A 26 5.34 6.09 -11.42
N ARG A 27 4.45 5.25 -11.97
CA ARG A 27 4.00 5.31 -13.37
C ARG A 27 2.58 5.90 -13.49
N SER A 28 1.68 5.57 -12.58
CA SER A 28 0.27 5.95 -12.61
C SER A 28 -0.40 5.75 -11.24
N GLU A 29 -0.69 6.86 -10.55
CA GLU A 29 -1.47 6.86 -9.31
C GLU A 29 -2.86 6.19 -9.48
N PRO A 30 -3.65 6.45 -10.56
CA PRO A 30 -4.90 5.72 -10.76
C PRO A 30 -4.73 4.19 -10.81
N ALA A 31 -3.70 3.70 -11.52
CA ALA A 31 -3.43 2.27 -11.61
C ALA A 31 -2.95 1.68 -10.27
N PHE A 32 -2.24 2.46 -9.45
CA PHE A 32 -1.90 2.06 -8.08
C PHE A 32 -3.16 1.78 -7.26
N TRP A 33 -4.17 2.67 -7.33
CA TRP A 33 -5.42 2.48 -6.61
C TRP A 33 -6.21 1.27 -7.11
N GLU A 34 -6.21 1.02 -8.42
CA GLU A 34 -6.83 -0.17 -9.02
C GLU A 34 -6.12 -1.46 -8.59
N LEU A 35 -4.79 -1.51 -8.66
CA LEU A 35 -3.99 -2.67 -8.22
C LEU A 35 -4.16 -2.93 -6.72
N LYS A 36 -4.10 -1.89 -5.90
CA LYS A 36 -4.34 -1.99 -4.45
C LYS A 36 -5.74 -2.54 -4.17
N THR A 37 -6.75 -2.07 -4.90
CA THR A 37 -8.12 -2.57 -4.78
C THR A 37 -8.19 -4.06 -5.14
N HIS A 38 -7.53 -4.46 -6.23
CA HIS A 38 -7.45 -5.86 -6.66
C HIS A 38 -6.81 -6.77 -5.60
N TYR A 39 -5.67 -6.34 -5.01
CA TYR A 39 -5.02 -7.09 -3.93
C TYR A 39 -5.93 -7.32 -2.73
N PHE A 40 -6.66 -6.30 -2.27
CA PHE A 40 -7.58 -6.47 -1.14
C PHE A 40 -8.83 -7.29 -1.52
N ALA A 41 -9.36 -7.12 -2.72
CA ALA A 41 -10.53 -7.87 -3.18
C ALA A 41 -10.26 -9.38 -3.34
N THR A 42 -9.02 -9.75 -3.67
CA THR A 42 -8.63 -11.15 -3.95
C THR A 42 -7.52 -11.66 -3.03
N GLN A 43 -7.35 -11.04 -1.85
CA GLN A 43 -6.23 -11.27 -0.92
C GLN A 43 -5.95 -12.75 -0.59
N GLY A 44 -6.99 -13.59 -0.56
CA GLY A 44 -6.88 -15.02 -0.25
C GLY A 44 -6.30 -15.88 -1.38
N GLU A 45 -6.12 -15.31 -2.57
CA GLU A 45 -5.58 -16.00 -3.75
C GLU A 45 -4.06 -15.77 -3.92
N PHE A 46 -3.46 -14.90 -3.10
CA PHE A 46 -2.06 -14.55 -3.18
C PHE A 46 -1.19 -15.38 -2.24
N SER A 47 0.03 -15.65 -2.69
CA SER A 47 1.10 -16.29 -1.95
C SER A 47 2.44 -15.67 -2.35
N GLY A 48 3.49 -15.92 -1.56
CA GLY A 48 4.84 -15.45 -1.90
C GLY A 48 5.34 -15.91 -3.26
N SER A 49 4.77 -16.98 -3.84
CA SER A 49 5.20 -17.53 -5.12
C SER A 49 4.40 -17.03 -6.33
N ASN A 50 3.23 -16.41 -6.15
CA ASN A 50 2.36 -16.04 -7.28
C ASN A 50 2.07 -14.55 -7.39
N VAL A 51 2.41 -13.76 -6.37
CA VAL A 51 1.95 -12.38 -6.26
C VAL A 51 2.40 -11.51 -7.43
N LEU A 52 3.64 -11.62 -7.88
CA LEU A 52 4.15 -10.84 -9.01
C LEU A 52 3.56 -11.30 -10.35
N ASP A 53 3.31 -12.60 -10.53
CA ASP A 53 2.67 -13.11 -11.75
C ASP A 53 1.21 -12.62 -11.86
N ARG A 54 0.46 -12.70 -10.76
CA ARG A 54 -0.92 -12.18 -10.70
C ARG A 54 -0.97 -10.65 -10.85
N THR A 55 0.03 -9.95 -10.32
CA THR A 55 0.18 -8.50 -10.53
C THR A 55 0.38 -8.19 -12.01
N ARG A 56 1.25 -8.94 -12.69
CA ARG A 56 1.49 -8.81 -14.13
C ARG A 56 0.20 -9.00 -14.91
N GLU A 57 -0.56 -10.06 -14.59
CA GLU A 57 -1.82 -10.39 -15.25
C GLU A 57 -2.86 -9.28 -15.08
N PHE A 58 -3.04 -8.78 -13.85
CA PHE A 58 -3.96 -7.68 -13.56
C PHE A 58 -3.58 -6.41 -14.34
N LEU A 59 -2.32 -5.99 -14.26
CA LEU A 59 -1.88 -4.75 -14.92
C LEU A 59 -1.96 -4.84 -16.44
N ALA A 60 -1.58 -5.99 -17.02
CA ALA A 60 -1.61 -6.19 -18.47
C ALA A 60 -3.03 -6.25 -19.05
N SER A 61 -4.03 -6.63 -18.24
CA SER A 61 -5.43 -6.76 -18.67
C SER A 61 -6.28 -5.54 -18.30
N GLY A 62 -5.92 -4.83 -17.23
CA GLY A 62 -6.73 -3.75 -16.65
C GLY A 62 -6.22 -2.34 -16.91
N THR A 63 -4.98 -2.18 -17.40
CA THR A 63 -4.33 -0.87 -17.52
C THR A 63 -3.51 -0.73 -18.80
N ASP A 64 -3.15 0.51 -19.15
CA ASP A 64 -2.24 0.81 -20.27
C ASP A 64 -0.75 0.76 -19.87
N LEU A 65 -0.42 0.25 -18.68
CA LEU A 65 0.97 0.18 -18.21
C LEU A 65 1.75 -0.97 -18.84
N ASP A 66 3.06 -0.79 -18.96
CA ASP A 66 3.98 -1.90 -19.20
C ASP A 66 4.10 -2.75 -17.92
N ALA A 67 3.23 -3.75 -17.82
CA ALA A 67 3.19 -4.68 -16.68
C ALA A 67 4.51 -5.44 -16.49
N ALA A 68 5.26 -5.71 -17.57
CA ALA A 68 6.55 -6.38 -17.45
C ALA A 68 7.59 -5.48 -16.80
N ALA A 69 7.60 -4.18 -17.14
CA ALA A 69 8.49 -3.20 -16.51
C ALA A 69 8.15 -2.99 -15.02
N VAL A 70 6.87 -2.95 -14.64
CA VAL A 70 6.47 -2.87 -13.22
C VAL A 70 7.00 -4.06 -12.43
N VAL A 71 6.81 -5.28 -12.96
CA VAL A 71 7.29 -6.48 -12.26
C VAL A 71 8.81 -6.56 -12.24
N ALA A 72 9.50 -6.13 -13.30
CA ALA A 72 10.96 -6.08 -13.31
C ALA A 72 11.51 -5.16 -12.21
N ASP A 73 10.94 -3.97 -12.02
CA ASP A 73 11.33 -3.07 -10.92
C ASP A 73 11.06 -3.70 -9.56
N ALA A 74 9.93 -4.40 -9.43
CA ALA A 74 9.56 -5.05 -8.18
C ALA A 74 10.50 -6.20 -7.81
N GLU A 75 10.90 -7.02 -8.79
CA GLU A 75 11.90 -8.08 -8.65
C GLU A 75 13.29 -7.52 -8.33
N ALA A 76 13.67 -6.42 -8.98
CA ALA A 76 14.92 -5.70 -8.73
C ALA A 76 14.93 -4.94 -7.38
N LYS A 77 13.76 -4.80 -6.74
CA LYS A 77 13.55 -4.03 -5.51
C LYS A 77 13.97 -2.56 -5.67
N GLU A 78 13.65 -1.96 -6.80
CA GLU A 78 14.00 -0.56 -7.09
C GLU A 78 13.50 0.41 -6.01
N PHE A 79 12.37 0.08 -5.36
CA PHE A 79 11.72 0.91 -4.35
C PHE A 79 12.00 0.45 -2.91
N ASP A 80 13.01 -0.40 -2.66
CA ASP A 80 13.33 -0.92 -1.31
C ASP A 80 13.58 0.19 -0.28
N ALA A 81 14.24 1.27 -0.68
CA ALA A 81 14.46 2.41 0.20
C ALA A 81 13.16 3.14 0.57
N ALA A 82 12.19 3.21 -0.34
CA ALA A 82 10.87 3.80 -0.04
C ALA A 82 10.08 2.89 0.92
N VAL A 83 10.00 1.60 0.60
CA VAL A 83 9.33 0.60 1.44
C VAL A 83 9.94 0.55 2.84
N GLN A 84 11.28 0.54 2.96
CA GLN A 84 11.94 0.49 4.27
C GLN A 84 11.71 1.77 5.07
N ARG A 85 11.72 2.96 4.45
CA ARG A 85 11.40 4.21 5.16
C ARG A 85 10.00 4.21 5.77
N ASP A 86 9.03 3.59 5.10
CA ASP A 86 7.68 3.49 5.63
C ASP A 86 7.57 2.50 6.78
N ILE A 87 8.24 1.36 6.66
CA ILE A 87 8.36 0.38 7.74
C ILE A 87 8.99 1.04 8.97
N ASP A 88 10.14 1.69 8.80
CA ASP A 88 10.85 2.38 9.87
C ASP A 88 9.96 3.47 10.52
N ALA A 89 9.20 4.22 9.72
CA ALA A 89 8.29 5.22 10.24
C ALA A 89 7.18 4.59 11.09
N GLY A 90 6.59 3.48 10.63
CA GLY A 90 5.57 2.74 11.40
C GLY A 90 6.13 2.15 12.69
N GLU A 91 7.32 1.56 12.65
CA GLU A 91 7.98 1.00 13.82
C GLU A 91 8.36 2.07 14.85
N ASN A 92 8.93 3.19 14.39
CA ASN A 92 9.28 4.32 15.25
C ASN A 92 8.03 4.99 15.87
N ALA A 93 6.89 4.94 15.18
CA ALA A 93 5.61 5.40 15.70
C ALA A 93 4.92 4.38 16.63
N GLY A 94 5.49 3.18 16.81
CA GLY A 94 4.93 2.13 17.66
C GLY A 94 3.69 1.44 17.08
N VAL A 95 3.57 1.37 15.75
CA VAL A 95 2.46 0.66 15.09
C VAL A 95 2.52 -0.83 15.41
N VAL A 96 1.45 -1.35 16.02
CA VAL A 96 1.33 -2.77 16.42
C VAL A 96 0.26 -3.53 15.63
N SER A 97 -0.55 -2.84 14.84
CA SER A 97 -1.57 -3.44 13.99
C SER A 97 -1.85 -2.60 12.75
N THR A 98 -2.32 -3.26 11.69
CA THR A 98 -2.75 -2.61 10.45
C THR A 98 -4.23 -2.87 10.19
N PRO A 99 -5.01 -1.88 9.70
CA PRO A 99 -4.57 -0.50 9.46
C PRO A 99 -4.48 0.33 10.76
N THR A 100 -3.56 1.29 10.80
CA THR A 100 -3.48 2.36 11.80
C THR A 100 -3.38 3.68 11.06
N PHE A 101 -4.11 4.69 11.51
CA PHE A 101 -4.20 6.00 10.89
C PHE A 101 -3.80 7.08 11.90
N TYR A 102 -3.03 8.06 11.46
CA TYR A 102 -2.68 9.25 12.22
C TYR A 102 -3.31 10.45 11.52
N LEU A 103 -4.17 11.18 12.24
CA LEU A 103 -4.92 12.30 11.70
C LEU A 103 -4.31 13.63 12.16
N PHE A 104 -4.30 14.60 11.25
CA PHE A 104 -3.68 15.91 11.46
C PHE A 104 -4.59 17.04 10.95
N SER A 105 -4.51 18.20 11.59
CA SER A 105 -5.06 19.48 11.07
C SER A 105 -3.92 20.46 10.88
N GLY A 106 -3.61 20.80 9.63
CA GLY A 106 -2.34 21.45 9.32
C GLY A 106 -1.17 20.56 9.75
N ASP A 107 -0.28 21.10 10.59
CA ASP A 107 0.86 20.36 11.16
C ASP A 107 0.57 19.79 12.56
N GLU A 108 -0.63 20.00 13.10
CA GLU A 108 -1.01 19.54 14.43
C GLU A 108 -1.54 18.10 14.40
N PHE A 109 -0.95 17.21 15.20
CA PHE A 109 -1.47 15.87 15.41
C PHE A 109 -2.77 15.91 16.20
N LEU A 110 -3.83 15.30 15.66
CA LEU A 110 -5.13 15.23 16.29
C LEU A 110 -5.31 13.95 17.10
N THR A 111 -5.22 12.80 16.42
CA THR A 111 -5.51 11.50 17.02
C THR A 111 -4.96 10.34 16.20
N GLU A 112 -4.86 9.19 16.86
CA GLU A 112 -4.57 7.89 16.25
C GLU A 112 -5.87 7.07 16.20
N ILE A 113 -6.16 6.47 15.04
CA ILE A 113 -7.26 5.53 14.85
C ILE A 113 -6.69 4.16 14.49
N ARG A 114 -7.04 3.14 15.27
CA ARG A 114 -6.65 1.75 15.01
C ARG A 114 -7.79 0.94 14.39
N GLY A 115 -7.43 0.10 13.43
CA GLY A 115 -8.35 -0.79 12.73
C GLY A 115 -9.18 -0.10 11.65
N ALA A 116 -9.91 -0.91 10.89
CA ALA A 116 -10.82 -0.43 9.86
C ALA A 116 -12.08 0.16 10.51
N GLN A 117 -12.09 1.46 10.72
CA GLN A 117 -13.23 2.20 11.28
C GLN A 117 -14.16 2.73 10.18
N SER A 118 -15.38 3.13 10.56
CA SER A 118 -16.33 3.74 9.63
C SER A 118 -15.89 5.15 9.23
N TYR A 119 -16.35 5.60 8.06
CA TYR A 119 -16.13 6.98 7.59
C TYR A 119 -16.51 8.03 8.65
N THR A 120 -17.60 7.81 9.38
CA THR A 120 -18.07 8.72 10.44
C THR A 120 -17.02 8.94 11.52
N VAL A 121 -16.27 7.90 11.94
CA VAL A 121 -15.20 8.05 12.93
C VAL A 121 -14.10 8.99 12.44
N PHE A 122 -13.74 8.89 11.16
CA PHE A 122 -12.75 9.78 10.55
C PHE A 122 -13.26 11.21 10.40
N ALA A 123 -14.51 11.37 9.95
CA ALA A 123 -15.14 12.69 9.77
C ALA A 123 -15.24 13.44 11.10
N GLU A 124 -15.70 12.77 12.15
CA GLU A 124 -15.78 13.34 13.51
C GLU A 124 -14.39 13.71 14.04
N ALA A 125 -13.39 12.84 13.86
CA ALA A 125 -12.01 13.13 14.31
C ALA A 125 -11.36 14.30 13.56
N LEU A 126 -11.74 14.54 12.30
CA LEU A 126 -11.27 15.66 11.49
C LEU A 126 -12.14 16.92 11.63
N GLY A 127 -13.31 16.82 12.27
CA GLY A 127 -14.27 17.93 12.40
C GLY A 127 -14.92 18.34 11.08
N VAL A 128 -15.16 17.38 10.17
CA VAL A 128 -15.76 17.60 8.83
C VAL A 128 -17.10 16.90 8.66
#